data_AF-A0A950R325-F1
#
_entry.id   AF-A0A950R325-F1
#
_cell.length_a   1.000
_cell.length_b   1.000
_cell.length_c   1.000
_cell.angle_alpha   90.00
_cell.angle_beta   90.00
_cell.angle_gamma   90.00
#
_symmetry.space_group_name_H-M   'P 1'
#
loop_
_entity.id
_entity.type
_entity.pdbx_description
1 polymer ?
#
loop_
_entity_poly.entity_id
_entity_poly.type
_entity_poly.pdbx_seq_one_letter_code
_entity_poly.pdbx_strand_id
1 'polypeptide(L)'
;DDYAFLIQALLDLFEATSEAGYLQHAVRLARTNLKQFEDEAGGFFSTLPNTPDLVLRMKDDYDGAEPSGNSVATDVLLRLAHLTGDEQFRAAADRSLRSFGPKLQAQPTIAPQMLVALGRSLAEPEQVVIRCQSLDDRAATVLGEHRRKFSPYASVLAITDDGAAALREMAPFLASLERKGRITVYECRSFACALPQNIV
;
A
#
# COMPACT_ATOMS: atom_id res chain seq x y z
N ASP A 1 -3.83 7.94 -14.18
CA ASP A 1 -4.05 8.58 -12.87
C ASP A 1 -5.21 7.94 -12.12
N ASP A 2 -6.39 7.80 -12.73
CA ASP A 2 -7.59 7.21 -12.12
C ASP A 2 -7.36 5.90 -11.37
N TYR A 3 -6.62 4.96 -11.98
CA TYR A 3 -6.26 3.70 -11.34
C TYR A 3 -5.44 3.92 -10.06
N ALA A 4 -4.41 4.77 -10.12
CA ALA A 4 -3.51 5.02 -9.01
C ALA A 4 -4.25 5.64 -7.82
N PHE A 5 -5.04 6.68 -8.06
CA PHE A 5 -5.84 7.35 -7.03
C PHE A 5 -6.96 6.49 -6.49
N LEU A 6 -7.61 5.67 -7.32
CA LEU A 6 -8.64 4.74 -6.84
C LEU A 6 -8.03 3.64 -5.97
N ILE A 7 -6.86 3.09 -6.35
CA ILE A 7 -6.13 2.13 -5.51
C ILE A 7 -5.76 2.79 -4.18
N GLN A 8 -5.28 4.04 -4.19
CA GLN A 8 -4.98 4.78 -2.97
C GLN A 8 -6.20 4.87 -2.06
N ALA A 9 -7.34 5.33 -2.58
CA ALA A 9 -8.58 5.46 -1.81
C ALA A 9 -9.05 4.11 -1.24
N LEU A 10 -8.92 3.01 -2.00
CA LEU A 10 -9.26 1.67 -1.54
C LEU A 10 -8.33 1.20 -0.41
N LEU A 11 -7.04 1.49 -0.50
CA LEU A 11 -6.10 1.17 0.58
C LEU A 11 -6.37 2.01 1.83
N ASP A 12 -6.72 3.28 1.66
CA ASP A 12 -7.08 4.16 2.77
C ASP A 12 -8.38 3.69 3.46
N LEU A 13 -9.38 3.25 2.69
CA LEU A 13 -10.59 2.63 3.22
C LEU A 13 -10.30 1.31 3.92
N PHE A 14 -9.46 0.45 3.34
CA PHE A 14 -9.03 -0.79 3.98
C PHE A 14 -8.35 -0.49 5.33
N GLU A 15 -7.42 0.47 5.35
CA GLU A 15 -6.74 0.87 6.57
C GLU A 15 -7.69 1.49 7.59
N ALA A 16 -8.70 2.25 7.17
CA ALA A 16 -9.67 2.91 8.05
C ALA A 16 -10.71 1.94 8.64
N THR A 17 -11.30 1.07 7.81
CA THR A 17 -12.44 0.21 8.18
C THR A 17 -12.06 -1.23 8.47
N SER A 18 -10.86 -1.66 8.07
CA SER A 18 -10.40 -3.06 8.19
C SER A 18 -11.22 -4.08 7.39
N GLU A 19 -12.02 -3.62 6.42
CA GLU A 19 -12.79 -4.50 5.54
C GLU A 19 -11.93 -5.06 4.42
N ALA A 20 -11.64 -6.37 4.48
CA ALA A 20 -10.80 -7.08 3.52
C ALA A 20 -11.15 -6.79 2.06
N GLY A 21 -12.45 -6.63 1.75
CA GLY A 21 -12.97 -6.36 0.41
C GLY A 21 -12.27 -5.19 -0.31
N TYR A 22 -11.93 -4.12 0.40
CA TYR A 22 -11.23 -2.97 -0.21
C TYR A 22 -9.82 -3.33 -0.67
N LEU A 23 -9.06 -4.09 0.14
CA LEU A 23 -7.74 -4.58 -0.27
C LEU A 23 -7.85 -5.53 -1.47
N GLN A 24 -8.87 -6.39 -1.53
CA GLN A 24 -9.07 -7.28 -2.68
C GLN A 24 -9.31 -6.49 -3.98
N HIS A 25 -10.09 -5.41 -3.90
CA HIS A 25 -10.34 -4.53 -5.05
C HIS A 25 -9.06 -3.78 -5.44
N ALA A 26 -8.31 -3.25 -4.47
CA ALA A 26 -7.04 -2.56 -4.69
C ALA A 26 -6.03 -3.47 -5.43
N VAL A 27 -5.87 -4.72 -4.99
CA VAL A 27 -4.99 -5.71 -5.64
C VAL A 27 -5.42 -5.97 -7.09
N ARG A 28 -6.72 -6.16 -7.36
CA ARG A 28 -7.22 -6.40 -8.72
C ARG A 28 -6.99 -5.20 -9.64
N LEU A 29 -7.24 -3.99 -9.14
CA LEU A 29 -6.98 -2.77 -9.91
C LEU A 29 -5.50 -2.55 -10.15
N ALA A 30 -4.65 -2.80 -9.15
CA ALA A 30 -3.19 -2.70 -9.29
C ALA A 30 -2.65 -3.67 -10.35
N ARG A 31 -3.12 -4.92 -10.36
CA ARG A 31 -2.74 -5.89 -11.41
C ARG A 31 -3.18 -5.45 -12.80
N THR A 32 -4.39 -4.87 -12.91
CA THR A 32 -4.85 -4.27 -14.18
C THR A 32 -3.98 -3.08 -14.58
N ASN A 33 -3.62 -2.23 -13.63
CA ASN A 33 -2.78 -1.05 -13.86
C ASN A 33 -1.39 -1.44 -14.36
N LEU A 34 -0.75 -2.42 -13.72
CA LEU A 34 0.52 -2.99 -14.18
C LEU A 34 0.40 -3.53 -15.61
N LYS A 35 -0.61 -4.37 -15.87
CA LYS A 35 -0.80 -5.00 -17.18
C LYS A 35 -1.00 -4.00 -18.32
N GLN A 36 -1.71 -2.90 -18.07
CA GLN A 36 -2.11 -1.97 -19.12
C GLN A 36 -1.15 -0.80 -19.29
N PHE A 37 -0.53 -0.33 -18.21
CA PHE A 37 0.15 0.96 -18.20
C PHE A 37 1.61 0.90 -17.82
N GLU A 38 2.10 -0.17 -17.18
CA GLU A 38 3.51 -0.26 -16.80
C GLU A 38 4.42 -0.24 -18.04
N ASP A 39 5.52 0.51 -17.95
CA ASP A 39 6.65 0.39 -18.85
C ASP A 39 7.72 -0.50 -18.21
N GLU A 40 8.31 -1.41 -18.97
CA GLU A 40 9.44 -2.23 -18.54
C GLU A 40 10.64 -1.38 -18.09
N ALA A 41 10.80 -0.18 -18.67
CA ALA A 41 11.80 0.80 -18.25
C ALA A 41 11.48 1.47 -16.89
N GLY A 42 10.29 1.23 -16.33
CA GLY A 42 9.78 1.80 -15.08
C GLY A 42 8.78 2.92 -15.29
N GLY A 43 7.88 3.10 -14.32
CA GLY A 43 6.78 4.04 -14.40
C GLY A 43 5.62 3.56 -15.27
N PHE A 44 4.64 4.42 -15.47
CA PHE A 44 3.34 4.15 -16.03
C PHE A 44 3.00 5.18 -17.10
N PHE A 45 2.56 4.70 -18.25
CA PHE A 45 2.03 5.53 -19.32
C PHE A 45 0.65 6.08 -18.94
N SER A 46 0.34 7.30 -19.41
CA SER A 46 -0.98 7.93 -19.20
C SER A 46 -2.08 7.36 -20.11
N THR A 47 -1.72 6.55 -21.11
CA THR A 47 -2.65 6.01 -22.11
C THR A 47 -2.46 4.51 -22.32
N LEU A 48 -3.50 3.87 -22.88
CA LEU A 48 -3.48 2.44 -23.19
C LEU A 48 -2.47 2.12 -24.31
N PRO A 49 -2.00 0.86 -24.39
CA PRO A 49 -1.28 0.39 -25.55
C PRO A 49 -2.17 0.50 -26.80
N ASN A 50 -1.59 0.94 -27.93
CA ASN A 50 -2.27 1.05 -29.22
C ASN A 50 -3.49 2.00 -29.24
N THR A 51 -3.52 3.02 -28.39
CA THR A 51 -4.52 4.10 -28.51
C THR A 51 -4.46 4.70 -29.93
N PRO A 52 -5.56 4.68 -30.70
CA PRO A 52 -5.57 5.28 -32.02
C PRO A 52 -5.28 6.78 -31.89
N ASP A 53 -4.56 7.33 -32.87
CA ASP A 53 -4.24 8.76 -32.97
C ASP A 53 -3.21 9.31 -31.97
N LEU A 54 -2.53 8.45 -31.19
CA LEU A 54 -1.45 8.87 -30.28
C LEU A 54 -0.07 8.40 -30.77
N VAL A 55 0.79 9.35 -31.16
CA VAL A 55 2.15 9.07 -31.68
C VAL A 55 3.13 8.69 -30.57
N LEU A 56 2.97 9.28 -29.39
CA LEU A 56 3.86 9.09 -28.23
C LEU A 56 3.05 8.91 -26.96
N ARG A 57 3.38 7.88 -26.18
CA ARG A 57 2.82 7.67 -24.85
C ARG A 57 3.69 8.39 -23.83
N MET A 58 3.09 9.31 -23.08
CA MET A 58 3.78 10.06 -22.04
C MET A 58 3.66 9.33 -20.70
N LYS A 59 4.65 9.54 -19.84
CA LYS A 59 4.57 9.23 -18.41
C LYS A 59 4.51 10.56 -17.69
N ASP A 60 3.52 10.73 -16.82
CA ASP A 60 3.48 11.93 -15.99
C ASP A 60 4.60 11.87 -14.95
N ASP A 61 5.45 12.89 -14.90
CA ASP A 61 6.70 12.89 -14.16
C ASP A 61 6.90 14.18 -13.32
N TYR A 62 5.80 14.89 -13.11
CA TYR A 62 5.73 16.17 -12.43
C TYR A 62 4.50 16.19 -11.50
N ASP A 63 4.73 16.34 -10.19
CA ASP A 63 3.65 16.59 -9.24
C ASP A 63 3.36 18.10 -9.23
N GLY A 64 2.23 18.47 -9.83
CA GLY A 64 1.79 19.85 -9.97
C GLY A 64 0.87 20.30 -8.85
N ALA A 65 -0.31 20.81 -9.20
CA ALA A 65 -1.36 21.10 -8.22
C ALA A 65 -1.84 19.81 -7.52
N GLU A 66 -1.75 18.69 -8.23
CA GLU A 66 -2.05 17.35 -7.74
C GLU A 66 -0.80 16.47 -7.94
N PRO A 67 -0.64 15.40 -7.14
CA PRO A 67 0.39 14.40 -7.39
C PRO A 67 0.23 13.76 -8.77
N SER A 68 1.34 13.46 -9.45
CA SER A 68 1.31 12.70 -10.69
C SER A 68 0.83 11.27 -10.44
N GLY A 69 0.18 10.67 -11.44
CA GLY A 69 -0.22 9.27 -11.35
C GLY A 69 0.94 8.32 -11.14
N ASN A 70 2.15 8.65 -11.61
CA ASN A 70 3.34 7.84 -11.36
C ASN A 70 3.79 7.88 -9.90
N SER A 71 3.82 9.06 -9.28
CA SER A 71 4.14 9.21 -7.87
C SER A 71 3.16 8.42 -7.00
N VAL A 72 1.86 8.55 -7.27
CA VAL A 72 0.82 7.83 -6.53
C VAL A 72 0.88 6.33 -6.80
N ALA A 73 1.02 5.90 -8.05
CA ALA A 73 1.14 4.49 -8.42
C ALA A 73 2.32 3.83 -7.71
N THR A 74 3.46 4.51 -7.63
CA THR A 74 4.66 4.01 -6.96
C THR A 74 4.42 3.83 -5.46
N ASP A 75 3.79 4.81 -4.79
CA ASP A 75 3.47 4.71 -3.36
C ASP A 75 2.48 3.58 -3.07
N VAL A 76 1.40 3.45 -3.84
CA VAL A 76 0.39 2.40 -3.60
C VAL A 76 0.91 1.00 -3.88
N LEU A 77 1.84 0.84 -4.83
CA LEU A 77 2.50 -0.45 -5.08
C LEU A 77 3.41 -0.85 -3.92
N LEU A 78 4.11 0.09 -3.30
CA LEU A 78 4.88 -0.17 -2.06
C LEU A 78 3.96 -0.56 -0.90
N ARG A 79 2.82 0.11 -0.74
CA ARG A 79 1.81 -0.24 0.27
C ARG A 79 1.25 -1.64 0.02
N LEU A 80 0.89 -1.96 -1.23
CA LEU A 80 0.39 -3.29 -1.59
C LEU A 80 1.43 -4.36 -1.32
N ALA A 81 2.68 -4.17 -1.75
CA ALA A 81 3.78 -5.10 -1.48
C ALA A 81 3.93 -5.39 0.03
N HIS A 82 3.82 -4.36 0.87
CA HIS A 82 3.86 -4.52 2.33
C HIS A 82 2.68 -5.32 2.87
N LEU A 83 1.46 -5.01 2.42
CA LEU A 83 0.24 -5.66 2.91
C LEU A 83 0.09 -7.10 2.42
N THR A 84 0.52 -7.40 1.20
CA THR A 84 0.29 -8.70 0.55
C THR A 84 1.51 -9.62 0.58
N GLY A 85 2.71 -9.06 0.68
CA GLY A 85 3.97 -9.78 0.44
C GLY A 85 4.21 -10.11 -1.04
N ASP A 86 3.43 -9.54 -1.97
CA ASP A 86 3.55 -9.80 -3.41
C ASP A 86 4.74 -9.00 -3.99
N GLU A 87 5.83 -9.72 -4.28
CA GLU A 87 7.08 -9.14 -4.81
C GLU A 87 6.90 -8.47 -6.18
N GLN A 88 5.85 -8.79 -6.95
CA GLN A 88 5.60 -8.12 -8.24
C GLN A 88 5.33 -6.63 -8.04
N PHE A 89 4.55 -6.28 -7.00
CA PHE A 89 4.28 -4.89 -6.66
C PHE A 89 5.55 -4.17 -6.21
N ARG A 90 6.39 -4.83 -5.39
CA ARG A 90 7.67 -4.25 -4.97
C ARG A 90 8.60 -4.00 -6.16
N ALA A 91 8.74 -4.99 -7.03
CA ALA A 91 9.61 -4.91 -8.19
C ALA A 91 9.19 -3.79 -9.15
N ALA A 92 7.88 -3.62 -9.39
CA ALA A 92 7.35 -2.54 -10.21
C ALA A 92 7.59 -1.15 -9.59
N ALA A 93 7.33 -1.00 -8.29
CA ALA A 93 7.63 0.25 -7.58
C ALA A 93 9.12 0.59 -7.64
N ASP A 94 10.00 -0.40 -7.43
CA ASP A 94 11.45 -0.20 -7.47
C ASP A 94 11.95 0.14 -8.89
N ARG A 95 11.34 -0.43 -9.95
CA ARG A 95 11.59 -0.01 -11.35
C ARG A 95 11.18 1.44 -11.56
N SER A 96 10.01 1.84 -11.08
CA SER A 96 9.54 3.22 -11.14
C SER A 96 10.54 4.16 -10.45
N LEU A 97 10.87 3.92 -9.17
CA LEU A 97 11.83 4.74 -8.42
C LEU A 97 13.18 4.88 -9.14
N ARG A 98 13.69 3.79 -9.74
CA ARG A 98 14.92 3.85 -10.56
C ARG A 98 14.76 4.72 -11.81
N SER A 99 13.64 4.61 -12.52
CA SER A 99 13.36 5.42 -13.71
C SER A 99 13.29 6.92 -13.39
N PHE A 100 12.70 7.29 -12.26
CA PHE A 100 12.57 8.70 -11.85
C PHE A 100 13.81 9.22 -11.07
N GLY A 101 14.70 8.33 -10.63
CA GLY A 101 15.88 8.63 -9.82
C GLY A 101 16.75 9.78 -10.35
N PRO A 102 17.19 9.78 -11.63
CA PRO A 102 17.98 10.89 -12.18
C PRO A 102 17.27 12.24 -12.09
N LYS A 103 15.95 12.26 -12.29
CA LYS A 103 15.13 13.47 -12.23
C LYS A 103 15.02 13.99 -10.79
N LEU A 104 14.80 13.08 -9.84
CA LEU A 104 14.75 13.41 -8.41
C LEU A 104 16.10 13.92 -7.88
N GLN A 105 17.22 13.40 -8.39
CA GLN A 105 18.55 13.91 -8.05
C GLN A 105 18.80 15.32 -8.58
N ALA A 106 18.36 15.61 -9.80
CA ALA A 106 18.55 16.91 -10.43
C ALA A 106 17.60 17.98 -9.86
N GLN A 107 16.34 17.63 -9.60
CA GLN A 107 15.31 18.59 -9.20
C GLN A 107 14.22 17.93 -8.32
N PRO A 108 14.50 17.65 -7.04
CA PRO A 108 13.60 16.88 -6.17
C PRO A 108 12.22 17.54 -5.96
N THR A 109 12.14 18.87 -6.03
CA THR A 109 10.92 19.64 -5.76
C THR A 109 9.82 19.46 -6.80
N ILE A 110 10.12 18.85 -7.95
CA ILE A 110 9.12 18.64 -9.01
C ILE A 110 8.25 17.41 -8.77
N ALA A 111 8.66 16.52 -7.87
CA ALA A 111 7.95 15.28 -7.59
C ALA A 111 7.95 14.95 -6.07
N PRO A 112 7.43 15.84 -5.21
CA PRO A 112 7.32 15.62 -3.77
C PRO A 112 6.61 14.31 -3.39
N GLN A 113 5.56 13.88 -4.09
CA GLN A 113 4.88 12.62 -3.79
C GLN A 113 5.76 11.41 -4.16
N MET A 114 6.57 11.51 -5.21
CA MET A 114 7.56 10.47 -5.51
C MET A 114 8.63 10.37 -4.41
N LEU A 115 9.02 11.50 -3.79
CA LEU A 115 9.91 11.48 -2.63
C LEU A 115 9.28 10.82 -1.41
N VAL A 116 7.96 10.97 -1.21
CA VAL A 116 7.23 10.22 -0.18
C VAL A 116 7.32 8.71 -0.46
N ALA A 117 7.11 8.28 -1.71
CA ALA A 117 7.26 6.89 -2.12
C ALA A 117 8.70 6.38 -1.93
N LEU A 118 9.71 7.20 -2.27
CA LEU A 118 11.12 6.87 -2.02
C LEU A 118 11.39 6.69 -0.52
N GLY A 119 10.88 7.61 0.31
CA GLY A 119 10.96 7.49 1.77
C GLY A 119 10.34 6.20 2.29
N ARG A 120 9.17 5.80 1.75
CA ARG A 120 8.54 4.51 2.07
C ARG A 120 9.39 3.32 1.65
N SER A 121 10.02 3.36 0.48
CA SER A 121 10.86 2.26 -0.02
C SER A 121 12.13 2.05 0.81
N LEU A 122 12.67 3.15 1.36
CA LEU A 122 13.84 3.16 2.24
C LEU A 122 13.53 2.88 3.71
N ALA A 123 12.28 3.12 4.15
CA ALA A 123 11.84 2.83 5.50
C ALA A 123 11.75 1.32 5.74
N GLU A 124 12.03 0.89 6.97
CA GLU A 124 11.70 -0.46 7.41
C GLU A 124 10.18 -0.60 7.48
N PRO A 125 9.56 -1.57 6.78
CA PRO A 125 8.10 -1.70 6.79
C PRO A 125 7.61 -2.08 8.18
N GLU A 126 6.92 -1.13 8.84
CA GLU A 126 6.29 -1.33 10.14
C GLU A 126 4.79 -1.61 9.98
N GLN A 127 4.28 -2.54 10.76
CA GLN A 127 2.88 -2.89 10.75
C GLN A 127 2.38 -3.19 12.16
N VAL A 128 1.28 -2.57 12.55
CA VAL A 128 0.55 -2.91 13.78
C VAL A 128 -0.74 -3.62 13.38
N VAL A 129 -0.90 -4.87 13.81
CA VAL A 129 -2.09 -5.68 13.52
C VAL A 129 -2.79 -6.04 14.82
N ILE A 130 -4.04 -5.62 14.94
CA ILE A 130 -4.91 -5.91 16.07
C ILE A 130 -5.85 -7.05 15.68
N ARG A 131 -5.63 -8.25 16.21
CA ARG A 131 -6.52 -9.39 16.02
C ARG A 131 -7.66 -9.36 17.04
N CYS A 132 -8.89 -9.41 16.56
CA CYS A 132 -10.11 -9.46 17.38
C CYS A 132 -11.13 -10.42 16.75
N GLN A 133 -12.15 -10.83 17.52
CA GLN A 133 -13.25 -11.62 16.95
C GLN A 133 -14.11 -10.75 16.03
N SER A 134 -14.47 -9.55 16.50
CA SER A 134 -15.18 -8.50 15.78
C SER A 134 -14.61 -7.13 16.16
N LEU A 135 -14.86 -6.12 15.32
CA LEU A 135 -14.44 -4.74 15.58
C LEU A 135 -15.42 -4.05 16.54
N ASP A 136 -15.42 -4.48 17.80
CA ASP A 136 -16.22 -3.89 18.88
C ASP A 136 -15.59 -2.60 19.44
N ASP A 137 -16.27 -1.94 20.38
CA ASP A 137 -15.80 -0.69 21.01
C ASP A 137 -14.40 -0.81 21.64
N ARG A 138 -14.06 -2.00 22.15
CA ARG A 138 -12.77 -2.24 22.79
C ARG A 138 -11.66 -2.36 21.74
N ALA A 139 -11.88 -3.14 20.68
CA ALA A 139 -10.95 -3.22 19.56
C ALA A 139 -10.77 -1.87 18.86
N ALA A 140 -11.87 -1.11 18.69
CA ALA A 140 -11.85 0.23 18.13
C ALA A 140 -11.05 1.22 19.00
N THR A 141 -11.14 1.11 20.34
CA THR A 141 -10.35 1.92 21.27
C THR A 141 -8.86 1.65 21.12
N VAL A 142 -8.45 0.36 21.15
CA VAL A 142 -7.04 -0.04 20.97
C VAL A 142 -6.51 0.43 19.61
N LEU A 143 -7.29 0.22 18.54
CA LEU A 143 -6.95 0.68 17.20
C LEU A 143 -6.79 2.21 17.15
N GLY A 144 -7.68 2.95 17.81
CA GLY A 144 -7.60 4.40 17.94
C GLY A 144 -6.35 4.89 18.66
N GLU A 145 -5.92 4.20 19.72
CA GLU A 145 -4.69 4.55 20.46
C GLU A 145 -3.43 4.42 19.59
N HIS A 146 -3.34 3.35 18.81
CA HIS A 146 -2.22 3.17 17.87
C HIS A 146 -2.26 4.17 16.71
N ARG A 147 -3.45 4.47 16.16
CA ARG A 147 -3.60 5.46 15.07
C ARG A 147 -3.29 6.90 15.48
N ARG A 148 -3.34 7.24 16.78
CA ARG A 148 -2.96 8.58 17.27
C ARG A 148 -1.47 8.86 17.22
N LYS A 149 -0.64 7.81 17.15
CA LYS A 149 0.81 7.96 17.03
C LYS A 149 1.16 8.24 15.58
N PHE A 150 1.88 9.33 15.34
CA PHE A 150 2.41 9.62 14.02
C PHE A 150 3.60 8.68 13.74
N SER A 151 3.36 7.58 13.03
CA SER A 151 4.39 6.70 12.47
C SER A 151 4.29 6.74 10.95
N PRO A 152 5.11 7.55 10.26
CA PRO A 152 5.05 7.63 8.82
C PRO A 152 5.38 6.26 8.22
N TYR A 153 4.65 5.87 7.19
CA TYR A 153 4.78 4.60 6.46
C TYR A 153 4.33 3.32 7.18
N ALA A 154 3.96 3.39 8.47
CA ALA A 154 3.40 2.24 9.18
C ALA A 154 1.94 1.98 8.74
N SER A 155 1.57 0.70 8.66
CA SER A 155 0.17 0.30 8.48
C SER A 155 -0.42 -0.15 9.83
N VAL A 156 -1.51 0.48 10.27
CA VAL A 156 -2.19 0.16 11.54
C VAL A 156 -3.59 -0.37 11.25
N LEU A 157 -3.80 -1.66 11.49
CA LEU A 157 -4.99 -2.40 11.06
C LEU A 157 -5.63 -3.16 12.22
N ALA A 158 -6.94 -3.33 12.17
CA ALA A 158 -7.60 -4.42 12.87
C ALA A 158 -7.89 -5.55 11.88
N ILE A 159 -7.89 -6.81 12.31
CA ILE A 159 -8.30 -7.94 11.47
C ILE A 159 -9.18 -8.85 12.32
N THR A 160 -10.45 -8.93 11.92
CA THR A 160 -11.44 -9.84 12.50
C THR A 160 -11.14 -11.28 12.08
N ASP A 161 -11.75 -12.26 12.77
CA ASP A 161 -11.59 -13.67 12.39
C ASP A 161 -12.11 -13.93 10.95
N ASP A 162 -13.24 -13.31 10.58
CA ASP A 162 -13.78 -13.35 9.21
C ASP A 162 -12.89 -12.61 8.21
N GLY A 163 -12.36 -11.45 8.60
CA GLY A 163 -11.42 -10.67 7.78
C GLY A 163 -10.16 -11.46 7.46
N ALA A 164 -9.62 -12.18 8.44
CA ALA A 164 -8.47 -13.05 8.23
C ALA A 164 -8.74 -14.18 7.24
N ALA A 165 -9.92 -14.79 7.33
CA ALA A 165 -10.33 -15.81 6.36
C ALA A 165 -10.42 -15.23 4.94
N ALA A 166 -10.97 -14.02 4.79
CA ALA A 166 -11.09 -13.31 3.51
C ALA A 166 -9.74 -12.84 2.93
N LEU A 167 -8.71 -12.70 3.77
CA LEU A 167 -7.37 -12.25 3.38
C LEU A 167 -6.40 -13.39 3.06
N ARG A 168 -6.73 -14.66 3.35
CA ARG A 168 -5.82 -15.81 3.21
C ARG A 168 -5.05 -15.88 1.88
N GLU A 169 -5.74 -15.63 0.77
CA GLU A 169 -5.16 -15.71 -0.58
C GLU A 169 -4.23 -14.52 -0.89
N MET A 170 -4.60 -13.30 -0.48
CA MET A 170 -3.92 -12.07 -0.91
C MET A 170 -2.92 -11.54 0.10
N ALA A 171 -3.11 -11.81 1.38
CA ALA A 171 -2.25 -11.36 2.47
C ALA A 171 -2.05 -12.51 3.47
N PRO A 172 -1.38 -13.61 3.05
CA PRO A 172 -1.25 -14.82 3.85
C PRO A 172 -0.56 -14.55 5.20
N PHE A 173 0.42 -13.65 5.24
CA PHE A 173 1.07 -13.23 6.49
C PHE A 173 0.05 -12.65 7.48
N LEU A 174 -0.77 -11.68 7.06
CA LEU A 174 -1.79 -11.06 7.91
C LEU A 174 -2.86 -12.05 8.37
N ALA A 175 -3.26 -12.94 7.46
CA ALA A 175 -4.22 -13.99 7.75
C ALA A 175 -3.69 -15.03 8.75
N SER A 176 -2.37 -15.27 8.76
CA SER A 176 -1.70 -16.23 9.65
C SER A 176 -1.56 -15.76 11.10
N LEU A 177 -1.71 -14.46 11.37
CA LEU A 177 -1.61 -13.92 12.73
C LEU A 177 -2.79 -14.40 13.59
N GLU A 178 -2.51 -15.30 14.51
CA GLU A 178 -3.52 -15.91 15.38
C GLU A 178 -4.05 -14.93 16.43
N ARG A 179 -5.31 -15.08 16.83
CA ARG A 179 -5.85 -14.35 17.97
C ARG A 179 -5.62 -15.15 19.25
N LYS A 180 -4.95 -14.56 20.23
CA LYS A 180 -4.73 -15.08 21.59
C LYS A 180 -5.56 -14.29 22.59
N GLY A 181 -6.67 -14.86 23.06
CA GLY A 181 -7.61 -14.17 23.95
C GLY A 181 -8.58 -13.26 23.18
N ARG A 182 -9.08 -12.19 23.80
CA ARG A 182 -10.09 -11.32 23.19
C ARG A 182 -9.50 -10.40 22.11
N ILE A 183 -8.38 -9.73 22.43
CA ILE A 183 -7.64 -8.83 21.55
C ILE A 183 -6.15 -9.16 21.66
N THR A 184 -5.50 -9.25 20.51
CA THR A 184 -4.04 -9.48 20.42
C THR A 184 -3.43 -8.43 19.52
N VAL A 185 -2.39 -7.75 19.99
CA VAL A 185 -1.66 -6.74 19.22
C VAL A 185 -0.32 -7.32 18.76
N TYR A 186 -0.09 -7.27 17.46
CA TYR A 186 1.16 -7.62 16.82
C TYR A 186 1.84 -6.35 16.31
N GLU A 187 3.09 -6.13 16.70
CA GLU A 187 3.96 -5.11 16.11
C GLU A 187 5.00 -5.84 15.25
N CYS A 188 4.87 -5.69 13.94
CA CYS A 188 5.66 -6.41 12.95
C CYS A 188 6.58 -5.46 12.20
N ARG A 189 7.82 -5.91 11.98
CA ARG A 189 8.82 -5.24 11.16
C ARG A 189 9.34 -6.23 10.15
N SER A 190 9.29 -5.89 8.87
CA SER A 190 9.76 -6.77 7.79
C SER A 190 9.20 -8.20 7.88
N PHE A 191 7.88 -8.32 8.10
CA PHE A 191 7.16 -9.60 8.24
C PHE A 191 7.58 -10.47 9.44
N ALA A 192 8.32 -9.92 10.41
CA ALA A 192 8.60 -10.56 11.70
C ALA A 192 7.94 -9.76 12.83
N CYS A 193 7.15 -10.41 13.68
CA CYS A 193 6.46 -9.74 14.78
C CYS A 193 7.17 -9.94 16.11
N ALA A 194 7.17 -8.90 16.95
CA ALA A 194 7.51 -9.02 18.37
C ALA A 194 6.51 -9.96 19.09
N LEU A 195 6.85 -10.38 20.31
CA LEU A 195 5.94 -11.18 21.13
C LEU A 195 4.59 -10.45 21.28
N PRO A 196 3.46 -11.13 21.03
CA PRO A 196 2.15 -10.48 21.00
C PRO A 196 1.79 -9.94 22.38
N GLN A 197 1.25 -8.72 22.41
CA GLN A 197 0.70 -8.15 23.62
C GLN A 197 -0.78 -8.53 23.72
N ASN A 198 -1.15 -9.23 24.79
CA ASN A 198 -2.53 -9.64 25.05
C ASN A 198 -3.22 -8.58 25.91
N ILE A 199 -4.36 -8.07 25.45
CA ILE A 199 -5.18 -7.16 26.23
C ILE A 199 -6.36 -7.96 26.80
N VAL A 200 -6.28 -8.27 28.11
CA VAL A 200 -7.24 -9.09 28.88
C VAL A 200 -8.57 -8.39 29.03
#